data_AF-A0A1M7AFB7-F1
#
_entry.id   AF-A0A1M7AFB7-F1
#
_cell.length_a   1.000
_cell.length_b   1.000
_cell.length_c   1.000
_cell.angle_alpha   90.00
_cell.angle_beta   90.00
_cell.angle_gamma   90.00
#
_symmetry.space_group_name_H-M   'P 1'
#
loop_
_entity.id
_entity.type
_entity.pdbx_description
1 polymer ?
#
loop_
_entity_poly.entity_id
_entity_poly.type
_entity_poly.pdbx_seq_one_letter_code
_entity_poly.pdbx_strand_id
1 'polypeptide(L)'
;MSASPQPYQPIDCNYYDRLEAWATLHIDCKIDYYDESGQQQELTAIIEDLYTYEKVEYMRMSTGIVIRLDKLIAVNDIPVPASC
;
A
#
# COMPACT_ATOMS: atom_id res chain seq x y z
N MET A 1 3.71 -34.86 1.65
CA MET A 1 4.94 -34.05 1.82
C MET A 1 4.94 -32.99 0.73
N SER A 2 4.84 -31.71 1.09
CA SER A 2 5.33 -30.56 0.30
C SER A 2 5.39 -29.36 1.24
N ALA A 3 6.55 -29.13 1.85
CA ALA A 3 6.89 -27.84 2.45
C ALA A 3 7.69 -27.08 1.39
N SER A 4 7.12 -26.00 0.87
CA SER A 4 7.75 -25.14 -0.14
C SER A 4 8.16 -23.82 0.53
N PRO A 5 9.31 -23.23 0.15
CA PRO A 5 9.92 -22.09 0.84
C PRO A 5 9.01 -20.86 0.70
N GLN A 6 8.79 -20.10 1.78
CA GLN A 6 7.87 -18.95 1.77
C GLN A 6 8.28 -17.94 0.68
N PRO A 7 7.53 -17.87 -0.44
CA PRO A 7 7.77 -16.88 -1.48
C PRO A 7 7.17 -15.56 -1.02
N TYR A 8 7.83 -14.45 -1.35
CA TYR A 8 7.25 -13.10 -1.26
C TYR A 8 5.81 -13.12 -1.78
N GLN A 9 4.85 -12.77 -0.91
CA GLN A 9 3.43 -12.72 -1.23
C GLN A 9 3.14 -11.35 -1.82
N PRO A 10 2.89 -11.26 -3.15
CA PRO A 10 2.51 -10.00 -3.76
C PRO A 10 1.18 -9.54 -3.14
N ILE A 11 1.02 -8.22 -3.01
CA ILE A 11 -0.30 -7.65 -2.75
C ILE A 11 -1.27 -8.17 -3.81
N ASP A 12 -2.50 -8.45 -3.38
CA ASP A 12 -3.57 -8.91 -4.26
C ASP A 12 -3.55 -8.08 -5.54
N CYS A 13 -3.40 -8.72 -6.71
CA CYS A 13 -3.30 -7.98 -7.98
C CYS A 13 -4.49 -7.04 -8.17
N ASN A 14 -5.66 -7.40 -7.63
CA ASN A 14 -6.86 -6.57 -7.62
C ASN A 14 -6.74 -5.30 -6.77
N TYR A 15 -5.92 -5.30 -5.72
CA TYR A 15 -5.68 -4.15 -4.87
C TYR A 15 -4.64 -3.22 -5.50
N TYR A 16 -3.55 -3.79 -6.05
CA TYR A 16 -2.54 -3.00 -6.76
C TYR A 16 -3.13 -2.26 -7.97
N ASP A 17 -3.96 -2.93 -8.77
CA ASP A 17 -4.67 -2.32 -9.91
C ASP A 17 -5.56 -1.14 -9.47
N ARG A 18 -6.19 -1.23 -8.30
CA ARG A 18 -6.98 -0.12 -7.72
C ARG A 18 -6.10 1.04 -7.30
N LEU A 19 -4.95 0.77 -6.69
CA LEU A 19 -3.99 1.81 -6.32
C LEU A 19 -3.50 2.54 -7.58
N GLU A 20 -3.15 1.80 -8.64
CA GLU A 20 -2.78 2.36 -9.94
C GLU A 20 -3.90 3.20 -10.55
N ALA A 21 -5.15 2.72 -10.47
CA ALA A 21 -6.31 3.47 -10.93
C ALA A 21 -6.48 4.78 -10.15
N TRP A 22 -6.35 4.75 -8.82
CA TRP A 22 -6.46 5.97 -8.00
C TRP A 22 -5.31 6.95 -8.23
N ALA A 23 -4.08 6.45 -8.42
CA ALA A 23 -2.94 7.26 -8.82
C ALA A 23 -3.18 7.93 -10.18
N THR A 24 -3.66 7.17 -11.17
CA THR A 24 -4.00 7.68 -12.51
C THR A 24 -5.15 8.69 -12.48
N LEU A 25 -6.13 8.49 -11.59
CA LEU A 25 -7.27 9.39 -11.43
C LEU A 25 -6.94 10.62 -10.58
N HIS A 26 -5.77 10.65 -9.91
CA HIS A 26 -5.36 11.71 -8.99
C HIS A 26 -6.45 12.06 -7.97
N ILE A 27 -7.07 11.05 -7.37
CA ILE A 27 -8.12 11.25 -6.37
C ILE A 27 -7.53 11.28 -4.96
N ASP A 28 -8.19 12.03 -4.07
CA ASP A 28 -7.90 11.99 -2.65
C ASP A 28 -8.28 10.63 -2.07
N CYS A 29 -7.26 9.83 -1.75
CA CYS A 29 -7.42 8.58 -1.04
C CYS A 29 -7.20 8.83 0.45
N LYS A 30 -7.98 8.17 1.30
CA LYS A 30 -7.72 8.10 2.73
C LYS A 30 -6.80 6.91 3.00
N ILE A 31 -5.67 7.12 3.63
CA ILE A 31 -4.61 6.13 3.81
C ILE A 31 -4.36 5.93 5.28
N ASP A 32 -4.59 4.71 5.75
CA ASP A 32 -4.31 4.26 7.09
C ASP A 32 -3.03 3.43 7.09
N TYR A 33 -2.04 3.80 7.90
CA TYR A 33 -0.75 3.11 7.99
C TYR A 33 -0.21 3.11 9.42
N TYR A 34 0.70 2.18 9.72
CA TYR A 34 1.41 2.16 11.00
C TYR A 34 2.70 2.99 10.90
N ASP A 35 2.86 3.93 11.83
CA ASP A 35 4.10 4.69 12.00
C ASP A 35 5.20 3.83 12.68
N GLU A 36 6.41 4.35 12.84
CA GLU A 36 7.52 3.63 13.49
C GLU A 36 7.23 3.28 14.95
N SER A 37 6.35 4.05 15.59
CA SER A 37 5.88 3.78 16.96
C SER A 37 4.80 2.70 17.04
N GLY A 38 4.39 2.10 15.91
CA GLY A 38 3.29 1.14 15.83
C GLY A 38 1.91 1.74 16.04
N GLN A 39 1.81 3.08 15.94
CA GLN A 39 0.56 3.80 16.08
C GLN A 39 -0.09 3.95 14.71
N GLN A 40 -1.39 3.68 14.64
CA GLN A 40 -2.16 3.91 13.41
C GLN A 40 -2.21 5.41 13.15
N GLN A 41 -1.80 5.80 11.94
CA GLN A 41 -1.89 7.13 11.40
C GLN A 41 -2.80 7.07 10.18
N GLU A 42 -3.61 8.11 10.04
CA GLU A 42 -4.53 8.29 8.93
C GLU A 42 -4.18 9.61 8.25
N LEU A 43 -4.03 9.59 6.93
CA LEU A 43 -3.88 10.79 6.14
C LEU A 43 -4.69 10.70 4.86
N THR A 44 -5.18 11.85 4.39
CA THR A 44 -5.86 11.95 3.10
C THR A 44 -4.95 12.67 2.14
N ALA A 45 -4.56 12.00 1.05
CA ALA A 45 -3.69 12.57 0.03
C ALA A 45 -3.93 11.89 -1.32
N ILE A 46 -3.45 12.54 -2.37
CA ILE A 46 -3.45 12.00 -3.73
C ILE A 46 -2.22 11.13 -3.90
N ILE A 47 -2.42 9.93 -4.42
CA ILE A 47 -1.32 9.05 -4.83
C ILE A 47 -0.66 9.66 -6.07
N GLU A 48 0.56 10.13 -5.92
CA GLU A 48 1.34 10.74 -7.00
C GLU A 48 2.02 9.66 -7.86
N ASP A 49 2.57 8.64 -7.22
CA ASP A 49 3.28 7.56 -7.90
C ASP A 49 3.35 6.31 -7.01
N LEU A 50 3.34 5.13 -7.64
CA LEU A 50 3.50 3.84 -6.97
C LEU A 50 4.69 3.13 -7.59
N TYR A 51 5.66 2.73 -6.77
CA TYR A 51 6.87 2.08 -7.25
C TYR A 51 7.30 0.94 -6.35
N THR A 52 7.88 -0.10 -6.94
CA THR A 52 8.44 -1.23 -6.21
C THR A 52 9.95 -1.08 -6.12
N TYR A 53 10.48 -1.12 -4.89
CA TYR A 53 11.90 -1.04 -4.62
C TYR A 53 12.31 -2.20 -3.71
N GLU A 54 13.31 -2.98 -4.12
CA GLU A 54 13.80 -4.16 -3.37
C GLU A 54 12.71 -5.17 -2.96
N LYS A 55 11.75 -5.45 -3.85
CA LYS A 55 10.55 -6.29 -3.57
C LYS A 55 9.65 -5.73 -2.46
N VAL A 56 9.73 -4.43 -2.20
CA VAL A 56 8.81 -3.73 -1.30
C VAL A 56 8.11 -2.67 -2.12
N GLU A 57 6.81 -2.58 -1.97
CA GLU A 57 6.02 -1.59 -2.67
C GLU A 57 5.96 -0.30 -1.84
N TYR A 58 6.15 0.82 -2.52
CA TYR A 58 6.12 2.16 -1.96
C TYR A 58 5.08 3.00 -2.70
N MET A 59 4.36 3.80 -1.92
CA MET A 59 3.38 4.75 -2.39
C MET A 59 3.86 6.16 -2.07
N ARG A 60 4.03 6.96 -3.11
CA ARG A 60 4.37 8.38 -2.99
C ARG A 60 3.10 9.21 -3.08
N MET A 61 2.93 10.08 -2.11
CA MET A 61 1.83 11.03 -2.04
C MET A 61 2.22 12.37 -2.64
N SER A 62 1.23 13.13 -3.12
CA SER A 62 1.43 14.51 -3.59
C SER A 62 1.93 15.46 -2.49
N THR A 63 1.73 15.09 -1.22
CA THR A 63 2.29 15.81 -0.06
C THR A 63 3.80 15.61 0.10
N GLY A 64 4.40 14.71 -0.69
CA GLY A 64 5.81 14.30 -0.58
C GLY A 64 6.05 13.17 0.43
N ILE A 65 4.99 12.67 1.07
CA ILE A 65 5.08 11.53 2.00
C ILE A 65 5.22 10.24 1.19
N VAL A 66 6.16 9.39 1.59
CA VAL A 66 6.33 8.05 1.02
C VAL A 66 5.96 7.02 2.07
N ILE A 67 4.98 6.18 1.75
CA ILE A 67 4.43 5.16 2.63
C ILE A 67 4.77 3.80 2.05
N ARG A 68 5.27 2.90 2.88
CA ARG A 68 5.45 1.49 2.50
C ARG A 68 4.11 0.78 2.53
N LEU A 69 3.74 0.10 1.45
CA LEU A 69 2.50 -0.70 1.42
C LEU A 69 2.54 -1.86 2.44
N ASP A 70 3.74 -2.31 2.81
CA ASP A 70 3.97 -3.28 3.90
C ASP A 70 3.47 -2.80 5.28
N LYS A 71 3.46 -1.49 5.52
CA LYS A 71 2.91 -0.89 6.76
C LYS A 71 1.51 -0.31 6.58
N LEU A 72 0.93 -0.50 5.40
CA LEU A 72 -0.38 0.01 5.05
C LEU A 72 -1.46 -0.89 5.64
N ILE A 73 -2.46 -0.26 6.26
CA ILE A 73 -3.57 -0.93 6.93
C ILE A 73 -4.77 -0.96 5.98
N ALA A 74 -5.14 0.22 5.47
CA ALA A 74 -6.28 0.39 4.59
C ALA A 74 -6.07 1.60 3.69
N VAL A 75 -6.70 1.57 2.52
CA VAL A 75 -6.83 2.72 1.63
C VAL A 75 -8.28 2.86 1.26
N ASN A 76 -8.84 4.05 1.48
CA ASN A 76 -10.20 4.43 1.17
C ASN A 76 -11.23 3.49 1.80
N ASP A 77 -11.04 3.15 3.08
CA ASP A 77 -11.85 2.17 3.85
C ASP A 77 -11.68 0.71 3.36
N ILE A 78 -10.83 0.47 2.36
CA ILE A 78 -10.55 -0.87 1.85
C ILE A 78 -9.29 -1.40 2.56
N PRO A 79 -9.42 -2.34 3.50
CA PRO A 79 -8.28 -2.94 4.18
C PRO A 79 -7.38 -3.63 3.15
N VAL A 80 -6.07 -3.47 3.32
CA VAL A 80 -5.11 -4.24 2.53
C VAL A 80 -5.23 -5.69 3.01
N PRO A 81 -5.62 -6.63 2.14
CA PRO A 81 -5.56 -8.03 2.52
C PRO A 81 -4.09 -8.36 2.76
N ALA A 82 -3.74 -8.70 4.01
CA ALA A 82 -2.52 -9.44 4.27
C ALA A 82 -2.67 -10.77 3.51
N SER A 83 -2.06 -10.88 2.34
CA SER A 83 -2.31 -12.02 1.45
C SER A 83 -1.94 -13.33 2.13
N CYS A 84 -2.78 -14.32 1.82
CA CYS A 84 -2.82 -15.67 2.35
C CYS A 84 -1.66 -16.54 1.86
#